data_AF-A0A2G6AQ37-F1
#
_entry.id   AF-A0A2G6AQ37-F1
#
_cell.length_a   1.000
_cell.length_b   1.000
_cell.length_c   1.000
_cell.angle_alpha   90.00
_cell.angle_beta   90.00
_cell.angle_gamma   90.00
#
_symmetry.space_group_name_H-M   'P 1'
#
loop_
_entity.id
_entity.type
_entity.pdbx_description
1 polymer ?
#
loop_
_entity_poly.entity_id
_entity_poly.type
_entity_poly.pdbx_seq_one_letter_code
_entity_poly.pdbx_strand_id
1 'polypeptide(L)'
;MNNLKNFFTRHALMAPTSFLTWVILIGGTSMNFFIGSAIGIALYAGGNVAIKELQLRSTLKKFGMARSEYKHIEQQLNESKRKLKQLGNMYGQVRSIQAFRQVYDMSSMARRIIKIVQSNPRKFYQVESFFYAHLDSVVELTSKYSLLVNQPLKDQDIKVALQHTRETLSDLSLEMERDLRNAVATDLEQLRMEIDYVDVTLKRDKPLLQSKGEHSNDR
;
A
#
# COMPACT_ATOMS: atom_id res chain seq x y z
N MET A 1 6.43 0.71 -4.62
CA MET A 1 6.48 -0.13 -5.81
C MET A 1 6.07 0.74 -6.96
N ASN A 2 7.05 1.38 -7.57
CA ASN A 2 6.82 2.26 -8.71
C ASN A 2 6.71 1.39 -9.98
N ASN A 3 5.89 0.34 -9.94
CA ASN A 3 5.73 -0.61 -11.04
C ASN A 3 5.31 0.12 -12.32
N LEU A 4 4.49 1.17 -12.19
CA LEU A 4 4.10 2.04 -13.29
C LEU A 4 5.28 2.86 -13.83
N LYS A 5 6.06 3.52 -12.96
CA LYS A 5 7.26 4.27 -13.38
C LYS A 5 8.24 3.33 -14.09
N ASN A 6 8.55 2.19 -13.48
CA ASN A 6 9.49 1.18 -13.98
C ASN A 6 9.02 0.58 -15.32
N PHE A 7 7.72 0.37 -15.48
CA PHE A 7 7.07 -0.01 -16.74
C PHE A 7 7.31 1.07 -17.80
N PHE A 8 6.95 2.33 -17.52
CA PHE A 8 7.17 3.41 -18.48
C PHE A 8 8.66 3.60 -18.81
N THR A 9 9.57 3.46 -17.84
CA THR A 9 11.02 3.63 -18.10
C THR A 9 11.55 2.56 -19.05
N ARG A 10 11.20 1.29 -18.84
CA ARG A 10 11.69 0.22 -19.73
C ARG A 10 11.11 0.33 -21.13
N HIS A 11 9.84 0.69 -21.27
CA HIS A 11 9.19 0.82 -22.58
C HIS A 11 9.65 2.08 -23.32
N ALA A 12 9.84 3.21 -22.62
CA ALA A 12 10.40 4.43 -23.19
C ALA A 12 11.84 4.25 -23.67
N LEU A 13 12.62 3.34 -23.06
CA LEU A 13 13.97 3.01 -23.51
C LEU A 13 13.97 1.99 -24.66
N MET A 14 13.24 0.88 -24.52
CA MET A 14 13.31 -0.26 -25.44
C MET A 14 12.50 -0.07 -26.73
N ALA A 15 11.37 0.65 -26.70
CA ALA A 15 10.57 0.88 -27.89
C ALA A 15 11.31 1.67 -28.99
N PRO A 16 11.89 2.86 -28.71
CA PRO A 16 12.60 3.62 -29.75
C PRO A 16 13.91 2.93 -30.18
N THR A 17 14.66 2.31 -29.26
CA THR A 17 15.90 1.60 -29.60
C THR A 17 15.62 0.40 -30.51
N SER A 18 14.56 -0.36 -30.25
CA SER A 18 14.17 -1.50 -31.10
C SER A 18 13.64 -1.02 -32.46
N PHE A 19 12.88 0.07 -32.48
CA PHE A 19 12.35 0.66 -33.71
C PHE A 19 13.47 1.23 -34.60
N LEU A 20 14.42 1.98 -34.02
CA LEU A 20 15.58 2.49 -34.76
C LEU A 20 16.45 1.34 -35.30
N THR A 21 16.69 0.31 -34.48
CA THR A 21 17.41 -0.89 -34.91
C THR A 21 16.71 -1.53 -36.12
N TRP A 22 15.39 -1.65 -36.06
CA TRP A 22 14.58 -2.18 -37.16
C TRP A 22 14.68 -1.34 -38.45
N VAL A 23 14.56 -0.01 -38.35
CA VAL A 23 14.70 0.90 -39.50
C VAL A 23 16.09 0.83 -40.12
N ILE A 24 17.14 0.79 -39.29
CA ILE A 24 18.53 0.68 -39.77
C ILE A 24 18.76 -0.66 -40.48
N LEU A 25 18.22 -1.76 -39.94
CA LEU A 25 18.37 -3.08 -40.56
C LEU A 25 17.68 -3.17 -41.91
N ILE A 26 16.49 -2.59 -42.08
CA ILE A 26 15.76 -2.67 -43.35
C ILE A 26 16.23 -1.62 -44.36
N GLY A 27 16.55 -0.40 -43.91
CA GLY A 27 16.92 0.70 -44.79
C GLY A 27 18.42 0.83 -45.06
N GLY A 28 19.26 0.43 -44.09
CA GLY A 28 20.72 0.55 -44.16
C GLY A 28 21.45 -0.75 -44.49
N THR A 29 20.75 -1.88 -44.48
CA THR A 29 21.33 -3.19 -44.85
C THR A 29 20.41 -3.88 -45.85
N SER A 30 20.95 -4.79 -46.67
CA SER A 30 20.16 -5.60 -47.62
C SER A 30 19.37 -6.74 -46.95
N MET A 31 19.06 -6.60 -45.65
CA MET A 31 18.36 -7.61 -44.86
C MET A 31 16.88 -7.66 -45.23
N ASN A 32 16.33 -8.87 -45.37
CA ASN A 32 14.91 -9.06 -45.65
C ASN A 32 14.03 -8.47 -44.53
N PHE A 33 12.93 -7.82 -44.91
CA PHE A 33 11.93 -7.22 -44.04
C PHE A 33 11.49 -8.14 -42.90
N PHE A 34 11.25 -9.42 -43.19
CA PHE A 34 10.81 -10.40 -42.18
C PHE A 34 11.87 -10.68 -41.13
N ILE A 35 13.14 -10.79 -41.55
CA ILE A 35 14.26 -11.05 -40.65
C ILE A 35 14.54 -9.81 -39.79
N GLY A 36 14.56 -8.62 -40.41
CA GLY A 36 14.70 -7.35 -39.68
C GLY A 36 13.61 -7.17 -38.63
N SER A 37 12.35 -7.45 -38.99
CA SER A 37 11.19 -7.39 -38.09
C SER A 37 11.30 -8.38 -36.93
N ALA A 38 11.70 -9.62 -37.20
CA ALA A 38 11.94 -10.61 -36.16
C ALA A 38 13.01 -10.16 -35.16
N ILE A 39 14.12 -9.58 -35.64
CA ILE A 39 15.19 -9.03 -34.78
C ILE A 39 14.68 -7.87 -33.93
N GLY A 40 13.93 -6.92 -34.51
CA GLY A 40 13.36 -5.80 -33.78
C GLY A 40 12.40 -6.24 -32.66
N ILE A 41 11.54 -7.22 -32.94
CA ILE A 41 10.63 -7.81 -31.95
C ILE A 41 11.43 -8.55 -30.85
N ALA A 42 12.42 -9.35 -31.24
CA ALA A 42 13.26 -10.09 -30.30
C ALA A 42 14.04 -9.14 -29.38
N LEU A 43 14.60 -8.05 -29.92
CA LEU A 43 15.32 -7.04 -29.17
C LEU A 43 14.38 -6.33 -28.17
N TYR A 44 13.17 -5.99 -28.60
CA TYR A 44 12.18 -5.37 -27.72
C TYR A 44 11.75 -6.31 -26.59
N ALA A 45 11.37 -7.55 -26.92
CA ALA A 45 10.89 -8.53 -25.96
C ALA A 45 12.00 -8.93 -24.97
N GLY A 46 13.17 -9.31 -25.49
CA GLY A 46 14.34 -9.69 -24.69
C GLY A 46 14.85 -8.54 -23.83
N GLY A 47 14.93 -7.33 -24.39
CA GLY A 47 15.34 -6.13 -23.68
C GLY A 47 14.41 -5.77 -22.52
N ASN A 48 13.08 -5.87 -22.72
CA ASN A 48 12.11 -5.63 -21.66
C ASN A 48 12.24 -6.63 -20.50
N VAL A 49 12.48 -7.90 -20.80
CA VAL A 49 12.70 -8.95 -19.78
C VAL A 49 13.99 -8.68 -19.02
N ALA A 50 15.07 -8.36 -19.73
CA ALA A 50 16.37 -8.05 -19.12
C ALA A 50 16.29 -6.83 -18.18
N ILE A 51 15.71 -5.71 -18.63
CA ILE A 51 15.54 -4.52 -17.78
C ILE A 51 14.67 -4.84 -16.56
N LYS A 52 13.58 -5.59 -16.74
CA LYS A 52 12.69 -5.96 -15.62
C LYS A 52 13.44 -6.76 -14.56
N GLU A 53 14.28 -7.72 -14.96
CA GLU A 53 15.10 -8.50 -14.02
C GLU A 53 16.15 -7.63 -13.31
N LEU A 54 16.79 -6.69 -14.02
CA LEU A 54 17.72 -5.74 -13.42
C LEU A 54 17.03 -4.82 -12.40
N GLN A 55 15.85 -4.29 -12.73
CA GLN A 55 15.03 -3.48 -11.83
C GLN A 55 14.62 -4.26 -10.57
N LEU A 56 14.23 -5.53 -10.72
CA LEU A 56 13.90 -6.40 -9.60
C LEU A 56 15.13 -6.62 -8.71
N ARG A 57 16.27 -7.03 -9.27
CA ARG A 57 17.52 -7.25 -8.51
C ARG A 57 17.97 -6.00 -7.77
N SER A 58 17.91 -4.84 -8.42
CA SER A 58 18.23 -3.55 -7.80
C SER A 58 17.29 -3.25 -6.62
N THR A 59 15.99 -3.52 -6.78
CA THR A 59 15.00 -3.36 -5.72
C THR A 59 15.25 -4.30 -4.54
N LEU A 60 15.48 -5.59 -4.82
CA LEU A 60 15.80 -6.59 -3.81
C LEU A 60 17.07 -6.23 -3.04
N LYS A 61 18.12 -5.76 -3.73
CA LYS A 61 19.37 -5.30 -3.10
C LYS A 61 19.14 -4.04 -2.25
N LYS A 62 18.41 -3.05 -2.78
CA LYS A 62 18.10 -1.80 -2.08
C LYS A 62 17.41 -2.06 -0.74
N PHE A 63 16.48 -3.00 -0.72
CA PHE A 63 15.76 -3.36 0.48
C PHE A 63 16.30 -4.64 1.14
N GLY A 64 17.46 -5.17 0.73
CA GLY A 64 18.02 -6.43 1.22
C GLY A 64 16.99 -7.52 1.53
N MET A 65 16.10 -7.83 0.58
CA MET A 65 15.02 -8.82 0.73
C MET A 65 15.23 -10.00 -0.21
N ALA A 66 14.71 -11.17 0.17
CA ALA A 66 14.65 -12.32 -0.73
C ALA A 66 13.59 -12.10 -1.82
N ARG A 67 13.74 -12.77 -2.98
CA ARG A 67 12.78 -12.66 -4.09
C ARG A 67 11.39 -13.19 -3.71
N SER A 68 11.33 -14.30 -2.98
CA SER A 68 10.09 -14.92 -2.50
C SER A 68 9.34 -13.98 -1.55
N GLU A 69 10.07 -13.43 -0.59
CA GLU A 69 9.61 -12.46 0.39
C GLU A 69 8.99 -11.21 -0.27
N TYR A 70 9.73 -10.59 -1.20
CA TYR A 70 9.24 -9.44 -1.95
C TYR A 70 7.96 -9.75 -2.74
N LYS A 71 7.92 -10.91 -3.40
CA LYS A 71 6.75 -11.35 -4.19
C LYS A 71 5.53 -11.58 -3.29
N HIS A 72 5.74 -12.15 -2.10
CA HIS A 72 4.69 -12.34 -1.11
C HIS A 72 4.09 -11.02 -0.67
N ILE A 73 4.93 -10.04 -0.32
CA ILE A 73 4.48 -8.70 0.07
C ILE A 73 3.74 -8.01 -1.11
N GLU A 74 4.23 -8.15 -2.34
CA GLU A 74 3.55 -7.64 -3.53
C GLU A 74 2.15 -8.25 -3.70
N GLN A 75 2.00 -9.55 -3.46
CA GLN A 75 0.71 -10.22 -3.50
C GLN A 75 -0.23 -9.67 -2.42
N GLN A 76 0.23 -9.58 -1.17
CA GLN A 76 -0.55 -9.02 -0.06
C GLN A 76 -0.99 -7.56 -0.34
N LEU A 77 -0.09 -6.72 -0.86
CA LEU A 77 -0.43 -5.36 -1.28
C LEU A 77 -1.52 -5.31 -2.36
N ASN A 78 -1.48 -6.23 -3.33
CA ASN A 78 -2.49 -6.30 -4.38
C ASN A 78 -3.85 -6.78 -3.87
N GLU A 79 -3.85 -7.78 -2.98
CA GLU A 79 -5.06 -8.26 -2.31
C GLU A 79 -5.68 -7.16 -1.44
N SER A 80 -4.89 -6.48 -0.61
CA SER A 80 -5.37 -5.37 0.22
C SER A 80 -5.90 -4.19 -0.60
N LYS A 81 -5.33 -3.90 -1.78
CA LYS A 81 -5.90 -2.89 -2.70
C LYS A 81 -7.29 -3.27 -3.20
N ARG A 82 -7.53 -4.56 -3.46
CA ARG A 82 -8.86 -5.06 -3.83
C ARG A 82 -9.83 -4.93 -2.66
N LYS A 83 -9.42 -5.33 -1.46
CA LYS A 83 -10.19 -5.16 -0.22
C LYS A 83 -10.54 -3.69 0.06
N LEU A 84 -9.57 -2.78 -0.10
CA LEU A 84 -9.80 -1.33 0.02
C LEU A 84 -10.80 -0.80 -1.02
N LYS A 85 -10.74 -1.28 -2.27
CA LYS A 85 -11.73 -0.92 -3.30
C LYS A 85 -13.14 -1.42 -2.92
N GLN A 86 -13.24 -2.65 -2.42
CA GLN A 86 -14.50 -3.20 -1.93
C GLN A 86 -15.05 -2.38 -0.76
N LEU A 87 -14.21 -2.01 0.22
CA LEU A 87 -14.58 -1.14 1.34
C LEU A 87 -15.13 0.21 0.86
N GLY A 88 -14.47 0.82 -0.13
CA GLY A 88 -14.94 2.06 -0.76
C GLY A 88 -16.29 1.93 -1.47
N ASN A 89 -16.58 0.78 -2.08
CA ASN A 89 -17.89 0.55 -2.73
C ASN A 89 -19.03 0.44 -1.71
N MET A 90 -18.74 0.05 -0.46
CA MET A 90 -19.75 -0.09 0.60
C MET A 90 -20.15 1.24 1.24
N TYR A 91 -19.44 2.34 0.94
CA TYR A 91 -19.77 3.67 1.46
C TYR A 91 -21.22 4.10 1.20
N GLY A 92 -21.76 3.81 0.02
CA GLY A 92 -23.15 4.16 -0.33
C GLY A 92 -24.19 3.21 0.27
N GLN A 93 -23.75 2.08 0.83
CA GLN A 93 -24.63 1.04 1.34
C GLN A 93 -24.81 1.11 2.86
N VAL A 94 -23.97 1.89 3.55
CA VAL A 94 -24.11 2.18 4.99
C VAL A 94 -25.06 3.38 5.19
N ARG A 95 -26.20 3.17 5.85
CA ARG A 95 -27.28 4.17 5.94
C ARG A 95 -27.14 5.21 7.06
N SER A 96 -26.16 5.05 7.96
CA SER A 96 -25.96 5.97 9.09
C SER A 96 -24.69 6.80 8.90
N ILE A 97 -24.75 8.09 9.21
CA ILE A 97 -23.62 9.03 9.15
C ILE A 97 -22.43 8.53 9.99
N GLN A 98 -22.69 7.95 11.16
CA GLN A 98 -21.64 7.41 12.03
C GLN A 98 -20.92 6.23 11.37
N ALA A 99 -21.65 5.23 10.87
CA ALA A 99 -21.04 4.11 10.15
C ALA A 99 -20.31 4.57 8.89
N PHE A 100 -20.86 5.54 8.15
CA PHE A 100 -20.17 6.12 6.99
C PHE A 100 -18.81 6.72 7.38
N ARG A 101 -18.76 7.55 8.44
CA ARG A 101 -17.52 8.15 8.93
C ARG A 101 -16.52 7.07 9.33
N GLN A 102 -16.95 6.07 10.09
CA GLN A 102 -16.11 4.97 10.55
C GLN A 102 -15.48 4.18 9.38
N VAL A 103 -16.29 3.82 8.38
CA VAL A 103 -15.81 3.09 7.19
C VAL A 103 -14.87 3.95 6.34
N TYR A 104 -15.14 5.26 6.26
CA TYR A 104 -14.25 6.22 5.59
C TYR A 104 -12.90 6.34 6.30
N ASP A 105 -12.90 6.47 7.63
CA ASP A 105 -11.68 6.61 8.44
C ASP A 105 -10.81 5.36 8.32
N MET A 106 -11.40 4.17 8.47
CA MET A 106 -10.72 2.88 8.25
C MET A 106 -10.16 2.77 6.82
N SER A 107 -10.93 3.18 5.81
CA SER A 107 -10.44 3.18 4.42
C SER A 107 -9.28 4.15 4.19
N SER A 108 -9.30 5.31 4.85
CA SER A 108 -8.21 6.28 4.83
C SER A 108 -6.95 5.71 5.47
N MET A 109 -7.07 5.07 6.65
CA MET A 109 -5.97 4.39 7.33
C MET A 109 -5.41 3.24 6.48
N ALA A 110 -6.26 2.36 5.97
CA ALA A 110 -5.85 1.28 5.07
C ALA A 110 -5.09 1.79 3.85
N ARG A 111 -5.57 2.87 3.21
CA ARG A 111 -4.88 3.49 2.06
C ARG A 111 -3.49 4.00 2.44
N ARG A 112 -3.34 4.59 3.63
CA ARG A 112 -2.05 5.09 4.14
C ARG A 112 -1.10 3.94 4.44
N ILE A 113 -1.53 2.90 5.15
CA ILE A 113 -0.72 1.71 5.46
C ILE A 113 -0.24 1.05 4.16
N ILE A 114 -1.16 0.80 3.21
CA ILE A 114 -0.82 0.25 1.89
C ILE A 114 0.22 1.12 1.18
N LYS A 115 0.09 2.45 1.24
CA LYS A 115 1.04 3.37 0.59
C LYS A 115 2.42 3.33 1.26
N ILE A 116 2.48 3.24 2.58
CA ILE A 116 3.73 3.15 3.35
C ILE A 116 4.46 1.84 3.05
N VAL A 117 3.76 0.71 3.10
CA VAL A 117 4.37 -0.59 2.76
C VAL A 117 4.70 -0.66 1.27
N GLN A 118 3.89 -0.05 0.41
CA GLN A 118 4.25 0.07 -1.00
C GLN A 118 5.54 0.88 -1.19
N SER A 119 5.79 1.96 -0.44
CA SER A 119 7.02 2.75 -0.59
C SER A 119 8.24 2.04 -0.01
N ASN A 120 8.08 1.37 1.14
CA ASN A 120 9.10 0.56 1.79
C ASN A 120 8.52 -0.81 2.20
N PRO A 121 8.72 -1.87 1.40
CA PRO A 121 8.11 -3.16 1.66
C PRO A 121 8.56 -3.81 2.97
N ARG A 122 9.73 -3.44 3.52
CA ARG A 122 10.17 -3.93 4.84
C ARG A 122 9.19 -3.56 5.97
N LYS A 123 8.44 -2.47 5.80
CA LYS A 123 7.44 -2.05 6.77
C LYS A 123 6.27 -3.02 6.87
N PHE A 124 6.11 -3.94 5.91
CA PHE A 124 5.12 -5.01 5.99
C PHE A 124 5.21 -5.76 7.32
N TYR A 125 6.42 -6.09 7.78
CA TYR A 125 6.66 -6.83 9.03
C TYR A 125 6.20 -6.09 10.29
N GLN A 126 6.07 -4.77 10.23
CA GLN A 126 5.60 -3.96 11.35
C GLN A 126 4.08 -3.93 11.45
N VAL A 127 3.38 -4.36 10.41
CA VAL A 127 1.93 -4.29 10.26
C VAL A 127 1.35 -5.55 9.62
N GLU A 128 1.93 -6.72 9.87
CA GLU A 128 1.46 -7.96 9.25
C GLU A 128 -0.01 -8.26 9.58
N SER A 129 -0.40 -8.01 10.83
CA SER A 129 -1.78 -8.18 11.32
C SER A 129 -2.79 -7.36 10.51
N PHE A 130 -2.41 -6.16 10.03
CA PHE A 130 -3.25 -5.38 9.13
C PHE A 130 -3.59 -6.15 7.84
N PHE A 131 -2.57 -6.74 7.21
CA PHE A 131 -2.71 -7.44 5.93
C PHE A 131 -3.45 -8.77 6.07
N TYR A 132 -3.17 -9.52 7.14
CA TYR A 132 -3.72 -10.85 7.34
C TYR A 132 -5.08 -10.88 8.06
N ALA A 133 -5.38 -9.92 8.93
CA ALA A 133 -6.53 -10.01 9.81
C ALA A 133 -7.42 -8.75 9.81
N HIS A 134 -6.86 -7.58 10.15
CA HIS A 134 -7.70 -6.42 10.46
C HIS A 134 -8.46 -5.90 9.23
N LEU A 135 -7.79 -5.73 8.10
CA LEU A 135 -8.44 -5.24 6.88
C LEU A 135 -9.51 -6.22 6.37
N ASP A 136 -9.27 -7.52 6.49
CA ASP A 136 -10.21 -8.55 6.07
C ASP A 136 -11.48 -8.51 6.93
N SER A 137 -11.29 -8.47 8.25
CA SER A 137 -12.37 -8.39 9.23
C SER A 137 -13.22 -7.15 9.02
N VAL A 138 -12.59 -6.00 8.74
CA VAL A 138 -13.32 -4.75 8.45
C VAL A 138 -14.19 -4.89 7.20
N VAL A 139 -13.66 -5.47 6.12
CA VAL A 139 -14.44 -5.67 4.88
C VAL A 139 -15.62 -6.60 5.13
N GLU A 140 -15.39 -7.73 5.80
CA GLU A 140 -16.41 -8.73 6.09
C GLU A 140 -17.53 -8.17 6.99
N LEU A 141 -17.16 -7.53 8.10
CA LEU A 141 -18.12 -6.94 9.04
C LEU A 141 -18.90 -5.79 8.43
N THR A 142 -18.25 -4.92 7.65
CA THR A 142 -18.94 -3.82 6.96
C THR A 142 -19.93 -4.36 5.93
N SER A 143 -19.56 -5.43 5.22
CA SER A 143 -20.46 -6.08 4.26
C SER A 143 -21.69 -6.66 4.95
N LYS A 144 -21.50 -7.46 6.00
CA LYS A 144 -22.59 -8.04 6.80
C LYS A 144 -23.49 -6.97 7.43
N TYR A 145 -22.88 -5.93 8.01
CA TYR A 145 -23.61 -4.78 8.56
C TYR A 145 -24.52 -4.13 7.51
N SER A 146 -23.97 -3.85 6.33
CA SER A 146 -24.73 -3.22 5.25
C SER A 146 -25.90 -4.09 4.78
N LEU A 147 -25.70 -5.42 4.68
CA LEU A 147 -26.77 -6.35 4.33
C LEU A 147 -27.90 -6.35 5.37
N LEU A 148 -27.55 -6.42 6.65
CA LEU A 148 -28.53 -6.50 7.75
C LEU A 148 -29.30 -5.19 7.95
N VAL A 149 -28.65 -4.03 7.82
CA VAL A 149 -29.32 -2.71 7.91
C VAL A 149 -30.39 -2.51 6.83
N ASN A 150 -30.26 -3.18 5.69
CA ASN A 150 -31.20 -3.09 4.58
C ASN A 150 -32.41 -4.02 4.73
N GLN A 151 -32.43 -4.92 5.71
CA GLN A 151 -33.54 -5.85 5.89
C GLN A 151 -34.77 -5.19 6.55
N PRO A 152 -36.00 -5.56 6.12
CA PRO A 152 -37.24 -5.01 6.69
C PRO A 152 -37.59 -5.62 8.06
N LEU A 153 -37.08 -6.81 8.37
CA LEU A 153 -37.28 -7.51 9.63
C LEU A 153 -36.39 -6.89 10.72
N LYS A 154 -37.00 -6.34 11.76
CA LYS A 154 -36.31 -5.62 12.86
C LYS A 154 -36.41 -6.39 14.17
N ASP A 155 -36.10 -7.68 14.11
CA ASP A 155 -36.06 -8.53 15.30
C ASP A 155 -35.03 -7.99 16.32
N GLN A 156 -35.24 -8.29 17.60
CA GLN A 156 -34.35 -7.88 18.68
C GLN A 156 -32.93 -8.41 18.46
N ASP A 157 -32.81 -9.65 18.00
CA ASP A 157 -31.52 -10.30 17.70
C ASP A 157 -30.74 -9.55 16.60
N ILE A 158 -31.44 -9.06 15.57
CA ILE A 158 -30.83 -8.28 14.49
C ILE A 158 -30.30 -6.96 15.03
N LYS A 159 -31.05 -6.28 15.91
CA LYS A 159 -30.60 -5.02 16.53
C LYS A 159 -29.36 -5.23 17.40
N VAL A 160 -29.33 -6.30 18.19
CA VAL A 160 -28.17 -6.67 19.02
C VAL A 160 -26.95 -6.97 18.14
N ALA A 161 -27.13 -7.79 17.09
CA ALA A 161 -26.05 -8.11 16.15
C ALA A 161 -25.50 -6.87 15.43
N LEU A 162 -26.38 -5.95 15.00
CA LEU A 162 -25.98 -4.68 14.38
C LEU A 162 -25.19 -3.80 15.36
N GLN A 163 -25.61 -3.73 16.62
CA GLN A 163 -24.91 -2.95 17.64
C GLN A 163 -23.53 -3.54 17.94
N HIS A 164 -23.46 -4.85 18.21
CA HIS A 164 -22.19 -5.54 18.45
C HIS A 164 -21.23 -5.43 17.26
N THR A 165 -21.75 -5.47 16.02
CA THR A 165 -20.94 -5.25 14.82
C THR A 165 -20.35 -3.84 14.78
N ARG A 166 -21.11 -2.81 15.18
CA ARG A 166 -20.61 -1.42 15.24
C ARG A 166 -19.51 -1.26 16.28
N GLU A 167 -19.67 -1.88 17.44
CA GLU A 167 -18.66 -1.89 18.51
C GLU A 167 -17.39 -2.59 18.03
N THR A 168 -17.52 -3.78 17.43
CA THR A 168 -16.38 -4.53 16.88
C THR A 168 -15.66 -3.75 15.77
N LEU A 169 -16.40 -3.06 14.89
CA LEU A 169 -15.81 -2.17 13.89
C LEU A 169 -15.07 -0.98 14.54
N SER A 170 -15.47 -0.56 15.74
CA SER A 170 -14.82 0.54 16.47
C SER A 170 -13.49 0.05 17.02
N ASP A 171 -13.47 -1.15 17.60
CA ASP A 171 -12.27 -1.79 18.09
C ASP A 171 -11.27 -2.04 16.95
N LEU A 172 -11.74 -2.55 15.81
CA LEU A 172 -10.91 -2.72 14.61
C LEU A 172 -10.36 -1.40 14.08
N SER A 173 -11.12 -0.31 14.19
CA SER A 173 -10.62 1.02 13.82
C SER A 173 -9.45 1.44 14.72
N LEU A 174 -9.48 1.13 16.02
CA LEU A 174 -8.38 1.40 16.94
C LEU A 174 -7.17 0.52 16.63
N GLU A 175 -7.36 -0.76 16.31
CA GLU A 175 -6.25 -1.63 15.89
C GLU A 175 -5.61 -1.14 14.59
N MET A 176 -6.41 -0.72 13.60
CA MET A 176 -5.88 -0.13 12.36
C MET A 176 -5.14 1.19 12.59
N GLU A 177 -5.55 1.97 13.60
CA GLU A 177 -4.79 3.16 14.02
C GLU A 177 -3.43 2.77 14.59
N ARG A 178 -3.37 1.72 15.43
CA ARG A 178 -2.11 1.19 15.96
C ARG A 178 -1.22 0.65 14.84
N ASP A 179 -1.78 -0.08 13.87
CA ASP A 179 -1.04 -0.52 12.69
C ASP A 179 -0.45 0.67 11.94
N LEU A 180 -1.24 1.73 11.70
CA LEU A 180 -0.76 2.92 11.03
C LEU A 180 0.38 3.60 11.83
N ARG A 181 0.26 3.68 13.15
CA ARG A 181 1.32 4.20 14.03
C ARG A 181 2.58 3.33 13.94
N ASN A 182 2.44 2.01 13.97
CA ASN A 182 3.56 1.08 13.84
C ASN A 182 4.26 1.22 12.48
N ALA A 183 3.51 1.40 11.39
CA ALA A 183 4.06 1.61 10.06
C ALA A 183 4.94 2.86 9.95
N VAL A 184 4.71 3.89 10.78
CA VAL A 184 5.50 5.13 10.78
C VAL A 184 6.49 5.22 11.94
N ALA A 185 6.42 4.32 12.92
CA ALA A 185 7.18 4.40 14.17
C ALA A 185 8.69 4.54 13.94
N THR A 186 9.28 3.74 13.05
CA THR A 186 10.72 3.82 12.74
C THR A 186 11.12 5.17 12.15
N ASP A 187 10.27 5.77 11.31
CA ASP A 187 10.57 7.07 10.69
C ASP A 187 10.50 8.19 11.74
N LEU A 188 9.58 8.08 12.70
CA LEU A 188 9.44 9.02 13.81
C LEU A 188 10.63 8.94 14.77
N GLU A 189 11.11 7.74 15.08
CA GLU A 189 12.26 7.55 15.95
C GLU A 189 13.54 8.10 15.31
N GLN A 190 13.75 7.84 14.02
CA GLN A 190 14.86 8.44 13.28
C GLN A 190 14.78 9.97 13.29
N LEU A 191 13.60 10.54 13.06
CA LEU A 191 13.41 11.98 13.09
C LEU A 191 13.73 12.58 14.46
N ARG A 192 13.34 11.91 15.55
CA ARG A 192 13.65 12.34 16.93
C ARG A 192 15.16 12.37 17.18
N MET A 193 15.86 11.29 16.83
CA MET A 193 17.33 11.24 16.95
C MET A 193 18.02 12.34 16.12
N GLU A 194 17.53 12.62 14.91
CA GLU A 194 18.07 13.70 14.07
C GLU A 194 17.85 15.09 14.72
N ILE A 195 16.68 15.31 15.33
CA ILE A 195 16.39 16.55 16.07
C ILE A 195 17.32 16.68 17.29
N ASP A 196 17.45 15.61 18.10
CA ASP A 196 18.30 15.61 19.29
C ASP A 196 19.77 15.89 18.93
N TYR A 197 20.27 15.27 17.86
CA TYR A 197 21.61 15.52 17.35
C TYR A 197 21.82 16.98 16.92
N VAL A 198 20.83 17.55 16.22
CA VAL A 198 20.86 18.96 15.78
C VAL A 198 20.84 19.90 16.99
N ASP A 199 20.03 19.62 18.00
CA ASP A 199 19.92 20.45 19.20
C ASP A 199 21.22 20.44 20.02
N VAL A 200 21.84 19.26 20.19
CA VAL A 200 23.17 19.13 20.82
C VAL A 200 24.24 19.89 20.03
N THR A 201 24.23 19.77 18.70
CA THR A 201 25.25 20.39 17.84
C THR A 201 25.10 21.92 17.78
N LEU A 202 23.87 22.43 17.84
CA LEU A 202 23.59 23.86 17.74
C LEU A 202 23.56 24.59 19.09
N LYS A 203 23.77 23.89 20.23
CA LYS A 203 23.62 24.43 21.60
C LYS A 203 22.35 25.29 21.75
N ARG A 204 21.26 24.87 21.09
CA ARG A 204 19.99 25.58 21.19
C ARG A 204 19.24 25.01 22.39
N ASP A 205 19.29 25.74 23.50
CA ASP A 205 18.40 25.51 24.63
C ASP A 205 16.95 25.82 24.20
N LYS A 206 16.30 24.87 23.52
CA LYS A 206 14.85 24.89 23.36
C LYS A 206 14.23 24.10 24.51
N PRO A 207 13.23 24.66 25.20
CA PRO A 207 12.55 23.94 26.27
C PRO A 207 11.90 22.71 25.66
N LEU A 208 12.26 21.55 26.21
CA LEU A 208 11.72 20.24 25.88
C LEU A 208 10.20 20.36 25.76
N LEU A 209 9.64 19.92 24.62
CA LEU A 209 8.22 19.61 24.50
C LEU A 209 7.95 18.43 25.43
N GLN A 210 7.87 18.70 26.73
CA GLN A 210 7.34 17.80 27.72
C GLN A 210 5.95 17.40 27.25
N SER A 211 5.79 16.09 27.08
CA SER A 211 4.64 15.35 27.57
C SER A 211 3.39 16.20 27.79
N LYS A 212 2.66 16.49 26.71
CA LYS A 212 1.25 16.89 26.81
C LYS A 212 0.36 15.68 26.54
N GLY A 213 0.69 14.60 27.22
CA GLY A 213 0.03 13.31 27.09
C GLY A 213 0.40 12.38 28.23
N GLU A 214 0.23 12.81 29.49
CA GLU A 214 -0.40 12.00 30.53
C GLU A 214 -0.52 12.75 31.88
N HIS A 215 -1.57 12.37 32.62
CA HIS A 215 -2.00 12.77 33.97
C HIS A 215 -2.72 14.11 34.20
N SER A 216 -4.04 14.05 34.07
CA SER A 216 -4.98 14.65 35.03
C SER A 216 -6.33 13.92 34.94
N ASN A 217 -6.40 12.71 35.48
CA ASN A 217 -7.64 12.25 36.09
C ASN A 217 -7.31 11.76 37.49
N ASP A 218 -7.37 12.69 38.43
CA ASP A 218 -7.50 12.41 39.85
C ASP A 218 -8.29 13.57 40.46
N ARG A 219 -9.62 13.41 40.44
CA ARG A 219 -10.65 13.85 41.39
C ARG A 219 -12.03 13.79 40.75
#